data_AF-A0A9N7KYF5-F1
#
_entry.id   AF-A0A9N7KYF5-F1
#
_cell.length_a   1.000
_cell.length_b   1.000
_cell.length_c   1.000
_cell.angle_alpha   90.00
_cell.angle_beta   90.00
_cell.angle_gamma   90.00
#
_symmetry.space_group_name_H-M   'P 1'
#
loop_
_entity.id
_entity.type
_entity.pdbx_description
1 polymer ?
#
loop_
_entity_poly.entity_id
_entity_poly.type
_entity_poly.pdbx_seq_one_letter_code
_entity_poly.pdbx_strand_id
1 'polypeptide(L)'
;MSAYLIADVDITDPALFEEYKREVPATEARYGGKYLGRGGRTKVLEGDWQPHRLVIVEFPDMDSLMAWYDSPEYARLKASVKDVQRQGLSRWKALQPWRRSTFVAGPRQSVLPS
;
A
#
# COMPACT_ATOMS: atom_id res chain seq x y z
N MET A 1 -9.19 -15.23 2.20
CA MET A 1 -9.03 -14.37 1.00
C MET A 1 -7.68 -13.72 1.13
N SER A 2 -6.85 -13.73 0.08
CA SER A 2 -5.48 -13.19 0.15
C SER A 2 -5.46 -11.76 0.65
N ALA A 3 -4.44 -11.43 1.45
CA ALA A 3 -4.15 -10.09 1.93
C ALA A 3 -2.86 -9.57 1.30
N TYR A 4 -2.76 -8.26 1.11
CA TYR A 4 -1.61 -7.65 0.47
C TYR A 4 -1.02 -6.55 1.34
N LEU A 5 0.25 -6.68 1.66
CA LEU A 5 1.06 -5.61 2.21
C LEU A 5 1.66 -4.81 1.05
N ILE A 6 1.41 -3.51 1.00
CA ILE A 6 2.03 -2.59 0.04
C ILE A 6 2.80 -1.54 0.84
N ALA A 7 4.10 -1.49 0.65
CA ALA A 7 4.98 -0.53 1.32
C ALA A 7 5.70 0.34 0.31
N ASP A 8 5.62 1.65 0.50
CA ASP A 8 6.48 2.64 -0.15
C ASP A 8 7.61 2.99 0.81
N VAL A 9 8.83 2.67 0.37
CA VAL A 9 10.01 2.69 1.21
C VAL A 9 10.93 3.82 0.75
N ASP A 10 11.12 4.80 1.62
CA ASP A 10 12.17 5.80 1.48
C ASP A 10 13.41 5.33 2.24
N ILE A 11 14.62 5.51 1.74
CA ILE A 11 15.83 4.95 2.39
C ILE A 11 16.66 6.12 2.89
N THR A 12 16.53 6.43 4.18
CA THR A 12 17.29 7.50 4.84
C THR A 12 18.64 7.02 5.38
N ASP A 13 18.68 5.80 5.92
CA ASP A 13 19.90 5.12 6.38
C ASP A 13 20.10 3.79 5.64
N PRO A 14 21.07 3.72 4.69
CA PRO A 14 21.34 2.51 3.94
C PRO A 14 21.81 1.33 4.81
N ALA A 15 22.55 1.57 5.89
CA ALA A 15 23.10 0.50 6.73
C ALA A 15 22.00 -0.22 7.53
N LEU A 16 21.11 0.56 8.16
CA LEU A 16 19.92 0.02 8.84
C LEU A 16 18.98 -0.69 7.86
N PHE A 17 18.85 -0.15 6.65
CA PHE A 17 18.01 -0.75 5.62
C PHE A 17 18.54 -2.08 5.09
N GLU A 18 19.86 -2.26 4.97
CA GLU A 18 20.44 -3.56 4.56
C GLU A 18 20.17 -4.66 5.60
N GLU A 19 20.26 -4.35 6.89
CA GLU A 19 19.88 -5.27 7.95
C GLU A 19 18.38 -5.63 7.88
N TYR A 20 17.51 -4.63 7.75
CA TYR A 20 16.08 -4.84 7.56
C TYR A 20 15.79 -5.73 6.33
N LYS A 21 16.43 -5.45 5.19
CA LYS A 21 16.27 -6.21 3.95
C LYS A 21 16.71 -7.67 4.07
N ARG A 22 17.68 -7.97 4.94
CA ARG A 22 18.20 -9.32 5.16
C ARG A 22 17.25 -10.15 6.01
N GLU A 23 16.67 -9.56 7.05
CA GLU A 23 15.92 -10.31 8.08
C GLU A 23 14.42 -10.42 7.79
N VAL A 24 13.81 -9.36 7.27
CA VAL A 24 12.36 -9.31 7.02
C VAL A 24 11.83 -10.41 6.10
N PRO A 25 12.49 -10.77 4.97
CA PRO A 25 11.97 -11.83 4.12
C PRO A 25 11.80 -13.18 4.83
N ALA A 26 12.70 -13.48 5.77
CA ALA A 26 12.62 -14.71 6.55
C ALA A 26 11.48 -14.66 7.58
N THR A 27 11.16 -13.48 8.12
CA THR A 27 10.03 -13.33 9.04
C THR A 27 8.71 -13.42 8.26
N GLU A 28 8.56 -12.73 7.14
CA GLU A 28 7.35 -12.77 6.30
C GLU A 28 7.03 -14.19 5.82
N ALA A 29 8.04 -14.93 5.35
CA ALA A 29 7.86 -16.29 4.85
C ALA A 29 7.31 -17.26 5.91
N ARG A 30 7.63 -17.06 7.20
CA ARG A 30 7.10 -17.89 8.30
C ARG A 30 5.59 -17.77 8.47
N TYR A 31 5.02 -16.63 8.08
CA TYR A 31 3.58 -16.36 8.13
C TYR A 31 2.92 -16.51 6.75
N GLY A 32 3.59 -17.17 5.81
CA GLY A 32 3.06 -17.42 4.47
C GLY A 32 3.18 -16.25 3.49
N GLY A 33 3.96 -15.22 3.84
CA GLY A 33 4.24 -14.07 2.98
C GLY A 33 5.00 -14.46 1.72
N LYS A 34 4.56 -13.94 0.57
CA LYS A 34 5.15 -14.14 -0.76
C LYS A 34 5.34 -12.82 -1.46
N TYR A 35 6.56 -12.54 -1.93
CA TYR A 35 6.83 -11.31 -2.69
C TYR A 35 6.20 -11.37 -4.07
N LEU A 36 5.38 -10.36 -4.38
CA LEU A 36 4.89 -10.08 -5.74
C LEU A 36 5.71 -8.98 -6.43
N GLY A 37 6.28 -8.06 -5.64
CA GLY A 37 7.17 -7.00 -6.14
C GLY A 37 8.12 -6.52 -5.06
N ARG A 38 9.38 -6.23 -5.40
CA ARG A 38 10.40 -5.79 -4.43
C ARG A 38 11.41 -4.81 -5.04
N GLY A 39 11.03 -3.54 -5.14
CA GLY A 39 11.89 -2.45 -5.60
C GLY A 39 12.26 -2.52 -7.09
N GLY A 40 11.36 -3.05 -7.92
CA GLY A 40 11.48 -3.00 -9.37
C GLY A 40 11.14 -1.62 -9.95
N ARG A 41 11.36 -1.44 -11.25
CA ARG A 41 10.98 -0.21 -11.97
C ARG A 41 9.48 0.04 -11.78
N THR A 42 9.16 1.21 -11.24
CA THR A 42 7.78 1.64 -11.01
C THR A 42 7.48 2.79 -11.95
N LYS A 43 6.33 2.74 -12.62
CA LYS A 43 5.83 3.84 -13.45
C LYS A 43 4.43 4.21 -12.97
N VAL A 44 4.26 5.46 -12.58
CA VAL A 44 2.95 6.01 -12.21
C VAL A 44 2.22 6.34 -13.51
N LEU A 45 1.03 5.76 -13.69
CA LEU A 45 0.23 5.97 -14.89
C LEU A 45 -0.71 7.17 -14.74
N GLU A 46 -1.25 7.38 -13.54
CA GLU A 46 -2.19 8.46 -13.20
C GLU A 46 -1.92 8.95 -11.77
N GLY A 47 -2.09 10.27 -11.56
CA GLY A 47 -1.87 10.95 -10.27
C GLY A 47 -0.43 11.41 -10.03
N ASP A 48 -0.22 12.06 -8.89
CA ASP A 48 1.05 12.74 -8.56
C ASP A 48 1.93 11.97 -7.55
N TRP A 49 1.57 10.71 -7.27
CA TRP A 49 2.37 9.87 -6.37
C TRP A 49 3.72 9.57 -7.00
N GLN A 50 4.79 9.73 -6.22
CA GLN A 50 6.17 9.47 -6.65
C GLN A 50 6.75 8.42 -5.70
N PRO A 51 6.46 7.12 -5.91
CA PRO A 51 7.00 6.08 -5.05
C PRO A 51 8.51 5.95 -5.25
N HIS A 52 9.22 5.79 -4.15
CA HIS A 52 10.68 5.61 -4.17
C HIS A 52 11.00 4.14 -4.43
N ARG A 53 10.54 3.26 -3.52
CA ARG A 53 10.76 1.83 -3.64
C ARG A 53 9.53 1.06 -3.16
N LEU A 54 8.79 0.48 -4.10
CA LEU A 54 7.62 -0.32 -3.79
C LEU A 54 7.95 -1.76 -3.46
N VAL A 55 7.33 -2.24 -2.38
CA VAL A 55 7.33 -3.64 -1.98
C VAL A 55 5.88 -4.10 -1.87
N ILE A 56 5.58 -5.23 -2.50
CA ILE A 56 4.26 -5.87 -2.47
C ILE A 56 4.45 -7.31 -2.00
N VAL A 57 3.79 -7.67 -0.91
CA VAL A 57 3.82 -9.02 -0.32
C VAL A 57 2.40 -9.53 -0.19
N GLU A 58 2.13 -10.71 -0.71
CA GLU A 58 0.88 -11.43 -0.55
C GLU A 58 0.96 -12.36 0.67
N PHE A 59 -0.10 -12.38 1.48
CA PHE A 59 -0.34 -13.31 2.57
C PHE A 59 -1.60 -14.13 2.29
N PRO A 60 -1.73 -15.34 2.89
CA PRO A 60 -2.90 -16.20 2.70
C PRO A 60 -4.22 -15.53 3.11
N ASP A 61 -4.17 -14.70 4.16
CA ASP A 61 -5.28 -13.93 4.70
C ASP A 61 -4.80 -12.74 5.55
N MET A 62 -5.75 -11.89 5.95
CA MET A 62 -5.46 -10.71 6.79
C MET A 62 -4.96 -11.10 8.17
N ASP A 63 -5.41 -12.22 8.73
CA ASP A 63 -4.99 -12.67 10.07
C ASP A 63 -3.51 -13.06 10.07
N SER A 64 -3.04 -13.74 9.01
CA SER A 64 -1.63 -14.08 8.81
C SER A 64 -0.76 -12.82 8.68
N LEU A 65 -1.23 -11.82 7.92
CA LEU A 65 -0.54 -10.54 7.76
C LEU A 65 -0.43 -9.81 9.10
N MET A 66 -1.53 -9.71 9.85
CA MET A 66 -1.54 -9.02 11.15
C MET A 66 -0.71 -9.77 12.18
N ALA A 67 -0.76 -11.11 12.21
CA ALA A 67 0.07 -11.93 13.08
C ALA A 67 1.57 -11.70 12.82
N TRP A 68 1.97 -11.56 11.56
CA TRP A 68 3.33 -11.17 11.21
C TRP A 68 3.65 -9.73 11.65
N TYR A 69 2.76 -8.77 11.38
CA TYR A 69 2.99 -7.36 11.69
C TYR A 69 3.10 -7.08 13.20
N ASP A 70 2.35 -7.82 14.01
CA ASP A 70 2.36 -7.73 15.47
C ASP A 70 3.40 -8.67 16.11
N SER A 71 4.14 -9.44 15.31
CA SER A 71 5.13 -10.40 15.81
C SER A 71 6.31 -9.71 16.52
N PRO A 72 6.86 -10.32 17.58
CA PRO A 72 8.02 -9.75 18.28
C PRO A 72 9.27 -9.69 17.39
N GLU A 73 9.38 -10.55 16.38
CA GLU A 73 10.47 -10.53 15.40
C GLU A 73 10.38 -9.29 14.50
N TYR A 74 9.19 -8.98 13.98
CA TYR A 74 9.00 -7.77 13.16
C TYR A 74 9.03 -6.50 14.00
N ALA A 75 8.52 -6.52 15.23
CA ALA A 75 8.54 -5.37 16.13
C ALA A 75 9.95 -4.83 16.39
N ARG A 76 10.95 -5.71 16.51
CA ARG A 76 12.36 -5.32 16.65
C ARG A 76 12.88 -4.58 15.41
N LEU A 77 12.50 -5.05 14.22
CA LEU A 77 12.94 -4.49 12.95
C LEU A 77 12.22 -3.17 12.65
N LYS A 78 10.93 -3.06 13.02
CA LYS A 78 10.08 -1.87 12.84
C LYS A 78 10.66 -0.62 13.51
N ALA A 79 11.30 -0.77 14.66
CA ALA A 79 11.93 0.34 15.37
C ALA A 79 13.05 1.00 14.56
N SER A 80 13.78 0.21 13.77
CA SER A 80 14.91 0.66 12.93
C SER A 80 14.48 1.29 11.60
N VAL A 81 13.23 1.11 11.17
CA VAL A 81 12.70 1.60 9.88
C VAL A 81 11.62 2.68 9.99
N LYS A 82 11.50 3.35 11.15
CA LYS A 82 10.53 4.44 11.33
C LYS A 82 10.66 5.59 10.32
N ASP A 83 11.88 5.86 9.85
CA ASP A 83 12.15 6.87 8.82
C ASP A 83 12.08 6.31 7.39
N VAL A 84 11.97 4.99 7.27
CA VAL A 84 12.09 4.26 6.01
C VAL A 84 10.73 3.91 5.42
N GLN A 85 9.69 3.80 6.26
CA GLN A 85 8.34 3.51 5.81
C GLN A 85 7.43 4.71 6.06
N ARG A 86 7.06 5.43 5.00
CA ARG A 86 5.78 6.14 5.01
C ARG A 86 4.70 5.06 4.96
N GLN A 87 4.27 4.60 6.13
CA GLN A 87 3.19 3.63 6.24
C GLN A 87 1.88 4.32 5.84
N GLY A 88 1.64 4.36 4.52
CA GLY A 88 0.31 4.55 3.97
C GLY A 88 -0.51 3.31 4.31
N LEU A 89 -0.95 3.20 5.56
CA LEU A 89 -2.18 2.50 5.93
C LEU A 89 -3.34 3.31 5.34
N SER A 90 -3.36 3.42 4.01
CA SER A 90 -4.54 3.79 3.25
C SER A 90 -5.47 2.61 3.43
N ARG A 91 -6.23 2.65 4.53
CA ARG A 91 -7.55 2.06 4.61
C ARG A 91 -8.25 2.50 3.32
N TRP A 92 -8.24 1.64 2.30
CA TRP A 92 -8.96 1.84 1.03
C TRP A 92 -10.46 1.75 1.34
N LYS A 93 -10.98 2.70 2.10
CA LYS A 93 -12.41 2.94 2.29
C LYS A 93 -12.89 3.84 1.15
N ALA A 94 -12.61 3.46 -0.10
CA ALA A 94 -13.17 4.12 -1.27
C ALA A 94 -13.07 3.27 -2.55
N LEU A 95 -13.24 1.95 -2.44
CA LEU A 95 -13.83 1.17 -3.54
C LEU A 95 -15.24 0.78 -3.13
N GLN A 96 -16.10 1.79 -2.94
CA GLN A 96 -17.53 1.60 -3.09
C GLN A 96 -17.80 1.63 -4.61
N PRO A 97 -18.37 0.55 -5.19
CA PRO A 97 -18.65 0.51 -6.60
C PRO A 97 -19.73 1.54 -6.98
N TRP A 98 -19.43 2.34 -8.01
CA TRP A 98 -20.36 2.86 -9.00
C TRP A 98 -21.78 3.22 -8.52
N ARG A 99 -22.02 4.49 -8.19
CA ARG A 99 -23.32 5.10 -8.46
C ARG A 99 -23.23 5.84 -9.80
N ARG A 100 -23.75 5.22 -10.87
CA ARG A 100 -24.27 5.97 -12.01
C ARG A 100 -25.42 6.82 -11.47
N SER A 101 -25.16 8.09 -11.17
CA SER A 101 -26.24 9.07 -11.18
C SER A 101 -26.60 9.26 -12.64
N THR A 102 -27.68 8.61 -13.05
CA THR A 102 -28.43 8.98 -14.25
C THR A 102 -28.72 10.48 -14.16
N PHE A 103 -28.01 11.26 -14.97
CA PHE A 103 -28.34 12.63 -15.24
C PHE A 103 -29.68 12.61 -16.00
N VAL A 104 -30.78 12.82 -15.28
CA VAL A 104 -32.07 13.11 -15.91
C VAL A 104 -31.97 14.56 -16.41
N ALA A 105 -31.86 14.72 -17.72
CA ALA A 105 -31.98 16.02 -18.37
C ALA A 105 -33.39 16.58 -18.12
N GLY A 106 -33.49 17.60 -17.27
CA GLY A 106 -34.67 18.47 -17.15
C GLY A 106 -34.64 19.59 -18.21
N PRO A 107 -35.80 20.09 -18.66
CA PRO A 107 -35.89 20.93 -19.85
C PRO A 107 -35.33 22.34 -19.62
N ARG A 108 -34.63 22.87 -20.63
CA ARG A 108 -34.20 24.27 -20.72
C ARG A 108 -35.41 25.19 -20.72
N GLN A 109 -35.52 26.08 -19.75
CA GLN A 109 -36.35 27.28 -19.91
C GLN A 109 -35.53 28.37 -20.60
N SER A 110 -35.96 28.71 -21.81
CA SER A 110 -35.54 29.88 -22.57
C SER A 110 -36.12 31.14 -21.92
N VAL A 111 -35.28 32.10 -21.55
CA VAL A 111 -35.69 33.45 -21.20
C VAL A 111 -35.17 34.39 -22.27
N LEU A 112 -36.08 34.94 -23.07
CA LEU A 112 -35.84 36.12 -23.92
C LEU A 112 -36.37 37.34 -23.17
N PRO A 113 -35.64 38.47 -23.12
CA PRO A 113 -36.24 39.75 -22.80
C PRO A 113 -36.67 40.50 -24.06
N SER A 114 -37.68 41.34 -23.85
CA SER A 114 -38.53 42.10 -24.78
C SER A 114 -37.85 43.09 -25.71
#